data_AF-A0A2Z3I6L6-F1
#
_entry.id   AF-A0A2Z3I6L6-F1
#
_cell.length_a   1.000
_cell.length_b   1.000
_cell.length_c   1.000
_cell.angle_alpha   90.00
_cell.angle_beta   90.00
_cell.angle_gamma   90.00
#
_symmetry.space_group_name_H-M   'P 1'
#
loop_
_entity.id
_entity.type
_entity.pdbx_description
1 polymer ?
#
loop_
_entity_poly.entity_id
_entity_poly.type
_entity_poly.pdbx_seq_one_letter_code
_entity_poly.pdbx_strand_id
1 'polypeptide(L)'
;MTDESAWRRDIKHFLDGARYRIRHHTGLYADEDLIGAVLHACRQAEQGCAPDLRLEEARREIEARCRRLAQAADRFADRDFARLGALRSQALAAVDTFQDIVLHKSRLREAGHSAGAFLRRQAL
;
A
#
# COMPACT_ATOMS: atom_id res chain seq x y z
N MET A 1 1.34 -24.39 -6.81
CA MET A 1 0.06 -23.66 -6.64
C MET A 1 -0.09 -23.02 -5.27
N THR A 2 0.61 -23.48 -4.23
CA THR A 2 0.56 -22.93 -2.86
C THR A 2 1.22 -21.55 -2.73
N ASP A 3 2.26 -21.27 -3.53
CA ASP A 3 3.07 -20.04 -3.44
C ASP A 3 2.30 -18.78 -3.88
N GLU A 4 1.55 -18.86 -4.98
CA GLU A 4 0.78 -17.72 -5.51
C GLU A 4 -0.24 -17.18 -4.50
N SER A 5 -0.80 -18.08 -3.69
CA SER A 5 -1.75 -17.73 -2.64
C SER A 5 -1.12 -17.15 -1.38
N ALA A 6 0.19 -17.35 -1.15
CA ALA A 6 0.88 -16.90 0.04
C ALA A 6 1.20 -15.39 -0.07
N TRP A 7 1.95 -14.98 -1.08
CA TRP A 7 2.32 -13.57 -1.24
C TRP A 7 1.12 -12.65 -1.47
N ARG A 8 0.07 -13.13 -2.16
CA ARG A 8 -1.19 -12.37 -2.32
C ARG A 8 -1.88 -12.12 -0.98
N ARG A 9 -1.86 -13.11 -0.07
CA ARG A 9 -2.41 -12.96 1.28
C ARG A 9 -1.60 -11.97 2.10
N ASP A 10 -0.28 -12.02 2.00
CA ASP A 10 0.61 -11.12 2.75
C ASP A 10 0.44 -9.66 2.30
N ILE A 11 0.45 -9.40 0.97
CA ILE A 11 0.15 -8.07 0.42
C ILE A 11 -1.19 -7.56 0.94
N LYS A 12 -2.24 -8.39 0.83
CA LYS A 12 -3.57 -8.01 1.30
C LYS A 12 -3.57 -7.69 2.80
N HIS A 13 -2.93 -8.53 3.62
CA HIS A 13 -2.85 -8.34 5.06
C HIS A 13 -2.24 -6.99 5.44
N PHE A 14 -1.08 -6.64 4.86
CA PHE A 14 -0.44 -5.37 5.13
C PHE A 14 -1.28 -4.17 4.67
N LEU A 15 -1.84 -4.24 3.45
CA LEU A 15 -2.62 -3.12 2.90
C LEU A 15 -3.99 -2.97 3.58
N ASP A 16 -4.59 -4.04 4.09
CA ASP A 16 -5.78 -3.94 4.95
C ASP A 16 -5.46 -3.23 6.27
N GLY A 17 -4.25 -3.44 6.82
CA GLY A 17 -3.73 -2.64 7.92
C GLY A 17 -3.63 -1.15 7.60
N ALA A 18 -3.13 -0.79 6.41
CA ALA A 18 -3.10 0.60 5.95
C ALA A 18 -4.50 1.19 5.80
N ARG A 19 -5.44 0.47 5.17
CA ARG A 19 -6.83 0.90 5.01
C ARG A 19 -7.51 1.11 6.36
N TYR A 20 -7.26 0.23 7.34
CA TYR A 20 -7.76 0.38 8.69
C TYR A 20 -7.28 1.70 9.32
N ARG A 21 -5.97 1.99 9.24
CA ARG A 21 -5.41 3.25 9.76
C ARG A 21 -6.06 4.48 9.11
N ILE A 22 -6.27 4.47 7.79
CA ILE A 22 -6.92 5.58 7.08
C ILE A 22 -8.38 5.78 7.51
N ARG A 23 -9.15 4.70 7.60
CA ARG A 23 -10.58 4.76 8.01
C ARG A 23 -10.74 5.30 9.42
N HIS A 24 -9.88 4.86 10.33
CA HIS A 24 -9.98 5.15 11.76
C HIS A 24 -9.13 6.33 12.23
N HIS A 25 -8.39 6.99 11.33
CA HIS A 25 -7.62 8.17 11.71
C HIS A 25 -8.56 9.28 12.22
N THR A 26 -8.30 9.75 13.43
CA THR A 26 -9.14 10.76 14.09
C THR A 26 -8.47 12.11 14.18
N GLY A 27 -7.13 12.16 14.11
CA GLY A 27 -6.34 13.39 14.28
C GLY A 27 -6.47 14.01 15.68
N LEU A 28 -7.03 13.27 16.65
CA LEU A 28 -7.26 13.74 18.02
C LEU A 28 -6.01 13.57 18.90
N TYR A 29 -5.21 12.55 18.59
CA TYR A 29 -4.02 12.19 19.36
C TYR A 29 -2.76 12.66 18.65
N ALA A 30 -1.86 13.31 19.38
CA ALA A 30 -0.63 13.88 18.83
C ALA A 30 0.39 12.82 18.38
N ASP A 31 0.25 11.59 18.85
CA ASP A 31 1.06 10.42 18.51
C ASP A 31 0.48 9.57 17.37
N GLU A 32 -0.67 9.95 16.78
CA GLU A 32 -1.21 9.28 15.58
C GLU A 32 -0.33 9.59 14.35
N ASP A 33 0.73 8.81 14.15
CA ASP A 33 1.52 8.82 12.91
C ASP A 33 0.82 8.00 11.81
N LEU A 34 -0.20 8.60 11.19
CA LEU A 34 -0.91 8.00 10.06
C LEU A 34 0.04 7.70 8.89
N ILE A 35 0.91 8.67 8.55
CA ILE A 35 1.73 8.61 7.34
C ILE A 35 2.78 7.50 7.48
N GLY A 36 3.52 7.48 8.59
CA GLY A 36 4.54 6.46 8.83
C GLY A 36 3.96 5.06 8.92
N ALA A 37 2.80 4.89 9.58
CA ALA A 37 2.11 3.59 9.66
C ALA A 37 1.68 3.08 8.27
N VAL A 38 1.06 3.94 7.44
CA VAL A 38 0.63 3.57 6.09
C VAL A 38 1.83 3.24 5.19
N LEU A 39 2.86 4.09 5.21
CA LEU A 39 4.07 3.85 4.40
C LEU A 39 4.85 2.61 4.86
N HIS A 40 4.84 2.30 6.16
CA HIS A 40 5.41 1.05 6.66
C HIS A 40 4.66 -0.16 6.08
N ALA A 41 3.33 -0.15 6.10
CA ALA A 41 2.53 -1.22 5.50
C ALA A 41 2.79 -1.37 3.98
N CYS A 42 2.91 -0.26 3.24
CA CYS A 42 3.29 -0.31 1.82
C CYS A 42 4.66 -0.97 1.60
N ARG A 43 5.67 -0.62 2.43
CA ARG A 43 7.00 -1.24 2.37
C ARG A 43 6.99 -2.74 2.68
N GLN A 44 6.14 -3.18 3.61
CA GLN A 44 5.98 -4.60 3.90
C GLN A 44 5.31 -5.34 2.73
N ALA A 45 4.28 -4.73 2.13
CA ALA A 45 3.57 -5.31 0.99
C ALA A 45 4.45 -5.49 -0.26
N GLU A 46 5.41 -4.59 -0.49
CA GLU A 46 6.33 -4.67 -1.63
C GLU A 46 7.61 -5.46 -1.34
N GLN A 47 7.72 -6.13 -0.19
CA GLN A 47 8.89 -6.94 0.12
C GLN A 47 9.15 -7.98 -0.98
N GLY A 48 10.37 -7.97 -1.52
CA GLY A 48 10.77 -8.83 -2.63
C GLY A 48 10.31 -8.37 -4.01
N CYS A 49 9.74 -7.16 -4.14
CA CYS A 49 9.64 -6.46 -5.42
C CYS A 49 10.96 -5.74 -5.71
N ALA A 50 11.39 -5.74 -6.98
CA ALA A 50 12.52 -4.92 -7.41
C ALA A 50 12.15 -3.41 -7.33
N PRO A 51 13.13 -2.52 -7.06
CA PRO A 51 12.92 -1.07 -7.11
C PRO A 51 12.27 -0.63 -8.42
N ASP A 52 11.31 0.28 -8.34
CA ASP A 52 10.54 0.72 -9.50
C ASP A 52 9.96 2.11 -9.30
N LEU A 53 10.04 2.92 -10.36
CA LEU A 53 9.56 4.30 -10.36
C LEU A 53 8.05 4.39 -10.11
N ARG A 54 7.24 3.46 -10.63
CA ARG A 54 5.79 3.49 -10.42
C ARG A 54 5.42 3.17 -8.98
N LEU A 55 6.17 2.27 -8.32
CA LEU A 55 5.98 2.00 -6.89
C LEU A 55 6.38 3.22 -6.05
N GLU A 56 7.49 3.88 -6.39
CA GLU A 56 7.90 5.13 -5.74
C GLU A 56 6.87 6.25 -5.90
N GLU A 57 6.36 6.46 -7.11
CA GLU A 57 5.32 7.44 -7.41
C GLU A 57 4.03 7.13 -6.65
N ALA A 58 3.60 5.86 -6.63
CA ALA A 58 2.41 5.45 -5.89
C ALA A 58 2.57 5.65 -4.37
N ARG A 59 3.76 5.37 -3.80
CA ARG A 59 4.04 5.66 -2.38
C ARG A 59 4.00 7.16 -2.09
N ARG A 60 4.57 8.00 -2.97
CA ARG A 60 4.51 9.47 -2.85
C ARG A 60 3.09 9.98 -2.91
N GLU A 61 2.26 9.42 -3.79
CA GLU A 61 0.85 9.78 -3.89
C GLU A 61 0.09 9.41 -2.61
N ILE A 62 0.28 8.19 -2.09
CA ILE A 62 -0.28 7.77 -0.80
C ILE A 62 0.14 8.73 0.31
N GLU A 63 1.44 9.04 0.41
CA GLU A 63 1.96 9.98 1.40
C GLU A 63 1.27 11.35 1.30
N ALA A 64 1.14 11.89 0.09
CA ALA A 64 0.49 13.17 -0.14
C ALA A 64 -0.99 13.16 0.27
N ARG A 65 -1.73 12.08 -0.03
CA ARG A 65 -3.13 11.94 0.36
C ARG A 65 -3.29 11.77 1.88
N CYS A 66 -2.47 10.93 2.50
CA CYS A 66 -2.45 10.75 3.95
C CYS A 66 -2.06 12.05 4.68
N ARG A 67 -1.11 12.83 4.16
CA ARG A 67 -0.76 14.15 4.69
C ARG A 67 -1.92 15.12 4.66
N ARG A 68 -2.63 15.21 3.53
CA ARG A 68 -3.83 16.07 3.41
C ARG A 68 -4.93 15.64 4.37
N LEU A 69 -5.13 14.34 4.53
CA LEU A 69 -6.09 13.80 5.51
C LEU A 69 -5.70 14.17 6.94
N ALA A 70 -4.44 13.98 7.33
CA ALA A 70 -3.95 14.31 8.67
C ALA A 70 -4.08 15.80 8.98
N GLN A 71 -3.72 16.66 8.03
CA GLN A 71 -3.86 18.12 8.17
C GLN A 71 -5.33 18.54 8.32
N ALA A 72 -6.24 17.92 7.59
CA ALA A 72 -7.67 18.22 7.71
C ALA A 72 -8.31 17.64 8.97
N ALA A 73 -7.76 16.55 9.51
CA ALA A 73 -8.24 15.88 10.72
C ALA A 73 -7.67 16.49 12.01
N ASP A 74 -6.70 17.40 11.90
CA ASP A 74 -6.06 18.06 13.04
C ASP A 74 -7.11 18.60 14.01
N ARG A 75 -6.93 18.27 15.30
CA ARG A 75 -7.83 18.63 16.40
C ARG A 75 -8.06 20.13 16.57
N PHE A 76 -7.18 20.97 16.02
CA PHE A 76 -7.29 22.42 16.07
C PHE A 76 -7.94 23.04 14.81
N ALA A 77 -8.25 22.23 13.81
CA ALA A 77 -8.93 22.68 12.59
C ALA A 77 -10.46 22.64 12.73
N ASP A 78 -11.15 23.52 12.02
CA ASP A 78 -12.61 23.44 11.86
C ASP A 78 -12.97 22.18 11.06
N ARG A 79 -13.78 21.31 11.66
CA ARG A 79 -13.98 19.92 11.19
C ARG A 79 -15.14 19.83 10.20
N ASP A 80 -14.81 19.95 8.92
CA ASP A 80 -15.71 19.59 7.83
C ASP A 80 -15.71 18.05 7.63
N PHE A 81 -16.74 17.39 8.14
CA PHE A 81 -16.91 15.94 8.03
C PHE A 81 -17.08 15.45 6.58
N ALA A 82 -17.67 16.25 5.70
CA ALA A 82 -17.82 15.88 4.29
C ALA A 82 -16.46 15.91 3.58
N ARG A 83 -15.66 16.95 3.84
CA ARG A 83 -14.28 17.05 3.36
C ARG A 83 -13.41 15.91 3.89
N LEU A 84 -13.53 15.56 5.16
CA LEU A 84 -12.82 14.43 5.76
C LEU A 84 -13.20 13.10 5.10
N GLY A 85 -14.49 12.88 4.83
CA GLY A 85 -14.97 11.73 4.07
C GLY A 85 -14.32 11.64 2.69
N ALA A 86 -14.31 12.74 1.93
CA ALA A 86 -13.69 12.79 0.61
C ALA A 86 -12.17 12.50 0.65
N LEU A 87 -11.45 13.07 1.62
CA LEU A 87 -10.02 12.84 1.78
C LEU A 87 -9.69 11.39 2.15
N ARG A 88 -10.51 10.75 3.00
CA ARG A 88 -10.38 9.31 3.29
C ARG A 88 -10.56 8.47 2.04
N SER A 89 -11.60 8.74 1.25
CA SER A 89 -11.85 8.00 0.00
C SER A 89 -10.69 8.14 -0.99
N GLN A 90 -10.11 9.33 -1.12
CA GLN A 90 -8.93 9.55 -1.98
C GLN A 90 -7.70 8.79 -1.48
N ALA A 91 -7.44 8.78 -0.17
CA ALA A 91 -6.33 8.02 0.40
C ALA A 91 -6.50 6.51 0.21
N LEU A 92 -7.73 5.99 0.39
CA LEU A 92 -8.05 4.59 0.14
C LEU A 92 -7.85 4.21 -1.33
N ALA A 93 -8.32 5.04 -2.27
CA ALA A 93 -8.14 4.80 -3.70
C ALA A 93 -6.65 4.77 -4.12
N ALA A 94 -5.80 5.58 -3.47
CA ALA A 94 -4.36 5.54 -3.69
C ALA A 94 -3.73 4.22 -3.21
N VAL A 95 -4.19 3.69 -2.06
CA VAL A 95 -3.77 2.37 -1.56
C VAL A 95 -4.22 1.24 -2.50
N ASP A 96 -5.43 1.33 -3.05
CA ASP A 96 -5.95 0.34 -4.00
C ASP A 96 -5.13 0.35 -5.31
N THR A 97 -4.81 1.54 -5.83
CA THR A 97 -3.90 1.68 -6.99
C THR A 97 -2.53 1.06 -6.71
N PHE A 98 -1.96 1.32 -5.53
CA PHE A 98 -0.68 0.72 -5.13
C PHE A 98 -0.77 -0.81 -5.05
N GLN A 99 -1.85 -1.35 -4.50
CA GLN A 99 -2.08 -2.80 -4.44
C GLN A 99 -2.02 -3.42 -5.84
N ASP A 100 -2.71 -2.83 -6.81
CA ASP A 100 -2.74 -3.35 -8.18
C ASP A 100 -1.34 -3.39 -8.81
N ILE A 101 -0.52 -2.36 -8.56
CA ILE A 101 0.87 -2.30 -9.04
C ILE A 101 1.71 -3.41 -8.40
N VAL A 102 1.64 -3.59 -7.07
CA VAL A 102 2.40 -4.63 -6.36
C VAL A 102 1.96 -6.02 -6.82
N LEU A 103 0.65 -6.27 -6.91
CA LEU A 103 0.11 -7.55 -7.37
C LEU A 103 0.57 -7.90 -8.79
N HIS A 104 0.55 -6.92 -9.70
CA HIS A 104 1.03 -7.10 -11.05
C HIS A 104 2.51 -7.47 -11.09
N LYS A 105 3.34 -6.78 -10.30
CA LYS A 105 4.79 -7.04 -10.22
C LYS A 105 5.12 -8.39 -9.61
N SER A 106 4.48 -8.76 -8.51
CA SER A 106 4.68 -10.05 -7.87
C SER A 106 4.33 -11.21 -8.81
N ARG A 107 3.27 -11.05 -9.62
CA ARG A 107 2.91 -12.02 -10.66
C ARG A 107 3.99 -12.15 -11.75
N LEU A 108 4.55 -11.03 -12.24
CA LEU A 108 5.64 -11.06 -13.22
C LEU A 108 6.90 -11.73 -12.67
N ARG A 109 7.22 -11.46 -11.40
CA ARG A 109 8.33 -12.10 -10.70
C ARG A 109 8.17 -13.61 -10.68
N GLU A 110 7.01 -14.14 -10.28
CA GLU A 110 6.78 -15.59 -10.26
C GLU A 110 6.88 -16.23 -11.65
N ALA A 111 6.31 -15.57 -12.68
CA ALA A 111 6.42 -16.05 -14.06
C ALA A 111 7.89 -16.17 -14.52
N GLY A 112 8.72 -15.18 -14.18
CA GLY A 112 10.16 -15.21 -14.48
C GLY A 112 10.92 -16.32 -13.75
N HIS A 113 10.59 -16.58 -12.48
CA HIS A 113 11.18 -17.70 -11.71
C HIS A 113 10.76 -19.07 -12.28
N SER A 114 9.50 -19.21 -12.71
CA SER A 114 8.99 -20.45 -13.31
C SER A 114 9.67 -20.74 -14.66
N ALA A 115 9.83 -19.74 -15.51
CA ALA A 115 10.54 -19.89 -16.79
C ALA A 115 12.03 -20.25 -16.60
N GLY A 116 12.71 -19.60 -15.65
CA GLY A 116 14.12 -19.90 -15.34
C GLY A 116 14.33 -21.30 -14.74
N ALA A 117 13.39 -21.79 -13.92
CA ALA A 117 13.43 -23.14 -13.37
C ALA A 117 13.23 -24.22 -14.45
N PHE A 118 12.37 -23.96 -15.44
CA PHE A 118 12.13 -24.88 -16.55
C PHE A 118 13.36 -25.01 -17.45
N LEU A 119 14.03 -23.89 -17.78
CA LEU A 119 15.25 -23.90 -18.60
C LEU A 119 16.42 -24.63 -17.94
N ARG A 120 16.57 -24.54 -16.61
CA ARG A 120 17.61 -25.31 -15.88
C ARG A 120 17.36 -26.81 -15.87
N ARG A 121 16.10 -27.25 -16.02
CA ARG A 121 15.74 -28.68 -16.01
C ARG A 121 15.93 -29.36 -17.37
N GLN A 122 15.98 -28.60 -18.46
CA GLN A 122 16.29 -29.11 -19.80
C GLN A 122 17.80 -29.20 -20.10
N ALA A 123 18.64 -28.61 -19.26
CA ALA A 123 20.09 -28.58 -19.42
C ALA A 123 20.83 -29.69 -18.65
N LEU A 124 20.10 -30.72 -18.18
CA LEU A 124 20.60 -31.91 -17.49
C LEU A 124 20.16 -33.16 -18.27
#